data_AF-A0AAW7S5G4-F1
#
_entry.id   AF-A0AAW7S5G4-F1
#
_cell.length_a   1.000
_cell.length_b   1.000
_cell.length_c   1.000
_cell.angle_alpha   90.00
_cell.angle_beta   90.00
_cell.angle_gamma   90.00
#
_symmetry.space_group_name_H-M   'P 1'
#
loop_
_entity.id
_entity.type
_entity.pdbx_description
1 polymer ?
#
loop_
_entity_poly.entity_id
_entity_poly.type
_entity_poly.pdbx_seq_one_letter_code
_entity_poly.pdbx_strand_id
1 'polypeptide(L)'
;MRPLIRIVLVMIALRAGAADAAPRVVYRGLLQGAGEIVMELDRRPAGNGTISGRYFYTQYGIDIPLHGDPAQLVEPLERTALPDDVRDMTGYSDGADFDHPAATWRGTQDKNGYRGQWTDARTGKTRSFTLRRIAEYDPDAVAPGSVEAITDRIAGGVGSGIANGVAIDMRQAPYATLKLAGHAQPAGPEIGDGTVAYRMWRDPRTELMYPRLSRHPDPAVMARVNRLLEQQHWQMNLAALACASTRYTEDGPAAGLLGGFDDEQVKVTWLSPAALGIVESGSTFCGGAHPNNHYHPVTFDLLRGAYLDWNRVIDATTAGKDGDPGTSPALVSFITRLRDKATHGRQVTDGEGEWLSCADVFPEYLAFELDAPGKLSFVVSGIGHAAGACLGPQLDVPFAALAPILKPGGSRYLVSGVKLK
;
A
#
# COMPACT_ATOMS: atom_id res chain seq x y z
N MET A 1 -24.86 -38.74 42.46
CA MET A 1 -23.48 -38.59 41.95
C MET A 1 -23.60 -38.09 40.50
N ARG A 2 -23.88 -36.79 40.24
CA ARG A 2 -22.97 -35.63 40.11
C ARG A 2 -21.74 -35.91 39.23
N PRO A 3 -21.38 -35.03 38.27
CA PRO A 3 -22.21 -34.59 37.13
C PRO A 3 -21.43 -34.55 35.79
N LEU A 4 -22.15 -34.62 34.67
CA LEU A 4 -21.66 -34.24 33.34
C LEU A 4 -21.44 -32.71 33.30
N ILE A 5 -20.20 -32.27 33.14
CA ILE A 5 -19.88 -30.88 32.82
C ILE A 5 -20.10 -30.69 31.32
N ARG A 6 -21.24 -30.09 30.97
CA ARG A 6 -21.43 -29.47 29.65
C ARG A 6 -20.69 -28.14 29.65
N ILE A 7 -19.56 -28.07 28.96
CA ILE A 7 -18.93 -26.81 28.61
C ILE A 7 -19.83 -26.17 27.53
N VAL A 8 -20.63 -25.20 27.94
CA VAL A 8 -21.30 -24.28 27.02
C VAL A 8 -20.28 -23.20 26.69
N LEU A 9 -19.70 -23.27 25.50
CA LEU A 9 -18.94 -22.16 24.94
C LEU A 9 -19.93 -21.04 24.63
N VAL A 10 -20.00 -20.03 25.50
CA VAL A 10 -20.70 -18.78 25.20
C VAL A 10 -19.80 -18.01 24.23
N MET A 11 -20.14 -18.07 22.94
CA MET A 11 -19.63 -17.15 21.94
C MET A 11 -20.15 -15.75 22.28
N ILE A 12 -19.39 -15.00 23.08
CA ILE A 12 -19.56 -13.55 23.16
C ILE A 12 -19.11 -13.03 21.80
N ALA A 13 -20.08 -12.85 20.90
CA ALA A 13 -19.90 -12.00 19.74
C ALA A 13 -19.65 -10.59 20.27
N LEU A 14 -18.37 -10.20 20.36
CA LEU A 14 -18.02 -8.79 20.29
C LEU A 14 -18.47 -8.32 18.91
N ARG A 15 -19.74 -7.89 18.83
CA ARG A 15 -20.10 -6.85 17.88
C ARG A 15 -19.35 -5.61 18.36
N ALA A 16 -18.11 -5.45 17.89
CA ALA A 16 -17.59 -4.12 17.69
C ALA A 16 -18.69 -3.40 16.91
N GLY A 17 -19.28 -2.38 17.52
CA GLY A 17 -20.19 -1.51 16.80
C GLY A 17 -19.36 -0.92 15.67
N ALA A 18 -19.48 -1.48 14.47
CA ALA A 18 -19.20 -0.74 13.26
C ALA A 18 -20.15 0.45 13.33
N ALA A 19 -19.61 1.60 13.74
CA ALA A 19 -20.22 2.86 13.38
C ALA A 19 -20.22 2.84 11.85
N ASP A 20 -21.35 2.47 11.27
CA ASP A 20 -21.62 2.49 9.82
C ASP A 20 -21.11 3.84 9.32
N ALA A 21 -19.94 3.88 8.68
CA ALA A 21 -19.41 5.14 8.21
C ALA A 21 -20.39 5.65 7.15
N ALA A 22 -20.97 6.82 7.37
CA ALA A 22 -21.95 7.35 6.44
C ALA A 22 -21.32 7.45 5.04
N PRO A 23 -22.06 7.10 3.96
CA PRO A 23 -21.58 7.30 2.60
C PRO A 23 -20.97 8.70 2.44
N ARG A 24 -19.85 8.81 1.74
CA ARG A 24 -19.16 10.09 1.55
C ARG A 24 -19.50 10.70 0.22
N VAL A 25 -19.65 12.02 0.19
CA VAL A 25 -19.85 12.80 -1.04
C VAL A 25 -18.54 13.48 -1.40
N VAL A 26 -18.07 13.23 -2.63
CA VAL A 26 -16.84 13.80 -3.18
C VAL A 26 -17.17 15.03 -4.01
N TYR A 27 -16.44 16.12 -3.78
CA TYR A 27 -16.53 17.38 -4.46
C TYR A 27 -15.18 17.77 -5.07
N ARG A 28 -15.21 18.56 -6.14
CA ARG A 28 -14.00 19.13 -6.78
C ARG A 28 -14.28 20.55 -7.26
N GLY A 29 -13.33 21.44 -7.08
CA GLY A 29 -13.43 22.81 -7.59
C GLY A 29 -12.32 23.71 -7.07
N LEU A 30 -12.52 25.02 -7.19
CA LEU A 30 -11.50 26.02 -6.86
C LEU A 30 -11.72 26.62 -5.48
N LEU A 31 -10.63 26.77 -4.73
CA LEU A 31 -10.52 27.70 -3.62
C LEU A 31 -9.80 28.96 -4.13
N GLN A 32 -10.48 30.10 -4.09
CA GLN A 32 -10.05 31.33 -4.74
C GLN A 32 -8.63 31.74 -4.33
N GLY A 33 -7.74 31.80 -5.32
CA GLY A 33 -6.34 32.20 -5.14
C GLY A 33 -5.49 31.21 -4.33
N ALA A 34 -5.93 29.97 -4.15
CA ALA A 34 -5.18 28.90 -3.50
C ALA A 34 -5.01 27.68 -4.41
N GLY A 35 -5.99 27.40 -5.29
CA GLY A 35 -5.87 26.37 -6.32
C GLY A 35 -7.09 25.45 -6.40
N GLU A 36 -6.95 24.35 -7.13
CA GLU A 36 -7.97 23.30 -7.20
C GLU A 36 -7.85 22.35 -6.02
N ILE A 37 -9.00 22.06 -5.40
CA ILE A 37 -9.14 21.13 -4.29
C ILE A 37 -10.12 20.01 -4.64
N VAL A 38 -9.94 18.88 -3.97
CA VAL A 38 -10.90 17.78 -3.90
C VAL A 38 -11.24 17.59 -2.43
N MET A 39 -12.53 17.44 -2.13
CA MET A 39 -13.05 17.35 -0.77
C MET A 39 -13.99 16.16 -0.68
N GLU A 40 -13.95 15.43 0.41
CA GLU A 40 -14.98 14.47 0.78
C GLU A 40 -15.57 14.80 2.14
N LEU A 41 -16.89 14.68 2.27
CA LEU A 41 -17.62 14.90 3.51
C LEU A 41 -18.62 13.77 3.71
N ASP A 42 -18.88 13.43 4.97
CA ASP A 42 -19.96 12.53 5.33
C ASP A 42 -21.29 13.05 4.77
N ARG A 43 -22.09 12.17 4.15
CA ARG A 43 -23.38 12.55 3.56
C ARG A 43 -24.40 12.96 4.62
N ARG A 44 -24.29 12.40 5.82
CA ARG A 44 -25.23 12.61 6.91
C ARG A 44 -24.46 12.96 8.18
N PRO A 45 -24.99 13.88 9.00
CA PRO A 45 -24.47 14.11 10.33
C PRO A 45 -24.48 12.84 11.19
N ALA A 46 -23.49 12.71 12.06
CA ALA A 46 -23.49 11.77 13.15
C ALA A 46 -24.57 12.14 14.19
N GLY A 47 -24.75 11.28 15.20
CA GLY A 47 -25.80 11.47 16.22
C GLY A 47 -25.69 12.77 17.02
N ASN A 48 -24.50 13.38 17.06
CA ASN A 48 -24.22 14.68 17.69
C ASN A 48 -24.46 15.89 16.76
N GLY A 49 -24.89 15.68 15.51
CA GLY A 49 -25.15 16.74 14.53
C GLY A 49 -23.93 17.18 13.72
N THR A 50 -22.73 16.66 14.00
CA THR A 50 -21.51 17.01 13.25
C THR A 50 -21.29 16.07 12.05
N ILE A 51 -20.53 16.56 11.08
CA ILE A 51 -20.01 15.78 9.95
C ILE A 51 -18.49 15.83 9.98
N SER A 52 -17.87 14.76 9.51
CA SER A 52 -16.44 14.69 9.28
C SER A 52 -16.12 14.65 7.79
N GLY A 53 -14.86 14.89 7.47
CA GLY A 53 -14.36 14.80 6.12
C GLY A 53 -12.91 15.20 6.03
N ARG A 54 -12.47 15.43 4.80
CA ARG A 54 -11.12 15.88 4.50
C ARG A 54 -11.07 16.48 3.11
N TYR A 55 -10.05 17.26 2.84
CA TYR A 55 -9.78 17.76 1.51
C TYR A 55 -8.28 17.79 1.24
N PHE A 56 -7.90 17.82 -0.03
CA PHE A 56 -6.52 18.09 -0.43
C PHE A 56 -6.47 19.11 -1.56
N TYR A 57 -5.38 19.86 -1.61
CA TYR A 57 -4.99 20.59 -2.81
C TYR A 57 -4.40 19.60 -3.82
N THR A 58 -4.91 19.59 -5.04
CA THR A 58 -4.47 18.63 -6.09
C THR A 58 -2.96 18.66 -6.33
N GLN A 59 -2.35 19.85 -6.24
CA GLN A 59 -0.90 20.03 -6.35
C GLN A 59 -0.07 19.35 -5.24
N TYR A 60 -0.66 19.06 -4.07
CA TYR A 60 0.06 18.49 -2.92
C TYR A 60 -0.43 17.09 -2.54
N GLY A 61 -1.73 16.80 -2.65
CA GLY A 61 -2.31 15.49 -2.35
C GLY A 61 -2.40 15.10 -0.86
N ILE A 62 -1.79 15.90 0.04
CA ILE A 62 -1.85 15.73 1.49
C ILE A 62 -3.24 16.09 1.99
N ASP A 63 -3.85 15.18 2.77
CA ASP A 63 -5.17 15.41 3.34
C ASP A 63 -5.12 16.38 4.51
N ILE A 64 -6.09 17.28 4.52
CA ILE A 64 -6.37 18.22 5.60
C ILE A 64 -7.73 17.82 6.17
N PRO A 65 -7.80 17.38 7.44
CA PRO A 65 -9.03 16.89 8.04
C PRO A 65 -10.02 18.03 8.29
N LEU A 66 -11.32 17.69 8.25
CA LEU A 66 -12.42 18.61 8.48
C LEU A 66 -13.41 18.00 9.47
N HIS A 67 -13.91 18.81 10.40
CA HIS A 67 -14.97 18.41 11.32
C HIS A 67 -15.83 19.61 11.73
N GLY A 68 -17.12 19.39 11.98
CA GLY A 68 -18.00 20.42 12.53
C GLY A 68 -19.43 20.28 12.06
N ASP A 69 -20.22 21.34 12.18
CA ASP A 69 -21.60 21.35 11.70
C ASP A 69 -21.65 21.42 10.17
N PRO A 70 -22.72 20.90 9.52
CA PRO A 70 -22.87 20.96 8.07
C PRO A 70 -22.79 22.38 7.45
N ALA A 71 -23.15 23.40 8.24
CA ALA A 71 -23.06 24.80 7.82
C ALA A 71 -21.68 25.43 8.05
N GLN A 72 -20.87 24.85 8.95
CA GLN A 72 -19.56 25.35 9.33
C GLN A 72 -18.61 24.22 9.74
N LEU A 73 -17.61 23.96 8.90
CA LEU A 73 -16.54 23.01 9.18
C LEU A 73 -15.29 23.75 9.68
N VAL A 74 -14.53 23.06 10.52
CA VAL A 74 -13.23 23.50 11.04
C VAL A 74 -12.12 22.73 10.34
N GLU A 75 -11.11 23.47 9.92
CA GLU A 75 -9.79 22.99 9.54
C GLU A 75 -8.85 23.21 10.72
N PRO A 76 -8.21 22.17 11.27
CA PRO A 76 -7.38 22.29 12.46
C PRO A 76 -5.99 22.83 12.12
N LEU A 77 -5.30 23.38 13.12
CA LEU A 77 -3.87 23.60 13.03
C LEU A 77 -3.13 22.26 12.88
N GLU A 78 -1.99 22.33 12.20
CA GLU A 78 -1.02 21.24 12.24
C GLU A 78 -0.47 21.11 13.66
N ARG A 79 -0.06 19.90 14.06
CA ARG A 79 0.38 19.66 15.43
C ARG A 79 1.60 20.48 15.82
N THR A 80 2.52 20.72 14.88
CA THR A 80 3.69 21.57 15.10
C THR A 80 3.38 23.04 15.32
N ALA A 81 2.16 23.49 14.99
CA ALA A 81 1.67 24.85 15.21
C ALA A 81 0.80 24.98 16.48
N LEU A 82 0.52 23.87 17.17
CA LEU A 82 -0.22 23.89 18.44
C LEU A 82 0.66 24.39 19.60
N PRO A 83 0.04 24.95 20.66
CA PRO A 83 0.74 25.26 21.91
C PRO A 83 1.43 24.02 22.51
N ASP A 84 2.60 24.22 23.13
CA ASP A 84 3.41 23.12 23.70
C ASP A 84 2.67 22.33 24.81
N ASP A 85 1.74 22.96 25.52
CA ASP A 85 0.92 22.33 26.57
C ASP A 85 -0.20 21.43 26.01
N VAL A 86 -0.50 21.54 24.72
CA VAL A 86 -1.46 20.70 23.99
C VAL A 86 -0.75 19.55 23.26
N ARG A 87 0.53 19.71 22.98
CA ARG A 87 1.34 18.70 22.27
C ARG A 87 1.83 17.64 23.24
N ASP A 88 1.60 16.38 22.89
CA ASP A 88 2.11 15.23 23.64
C ASP A 88 2.98 14.37 22.71
N MET A 89 4.29 14.56 22.80
CA MET A 89 5.26 13.76 22.04
C MET A 89 5.37 12.31 22.53
N THR A 90 4.75 11.98 23.67
CA THR A 90 4.80 10.66 24.30
C THR A 90 3.50 9.86 24.12
N GLY A 91 2.43 10.52 23.68
CA GLY A 91 1.10 9.96 23.50
C GLY A 91 0.70 9.87 22.03
N TYR A 92 -0.14 8.88 21.73
CA TYR A 92 -0.90 8.84 20.48
C TYR A 92 -2.11 9.75 20.64
N SER A 93 -2.38 10.65 19.68
CA SER A 93 -3.61 11.44 19.72
C SER A 93 -4.75 10.72 18.99
N ASP A 94 -5.95 10.72 19.58
CA ASP A 94 -7.12 10.03 19.01
C ASP A 94 -7.68 10.72 17.74
N GLY A 95 -7.05 11.81 17.27
CA GLY A 95 -7.42 12.54 16.07
C GLY A 95 -6.84 13.94 15.98
N ALA A 96 -7.23 14.68 14.95
CA ALA A 96 -6.81 16.06 14.78
C ALA A 96 -7.45 16.98 15.83
N ASP A 97 -6.72 18.03 16.21
CA ASP A 97 -7.17 19.00 17.21
C ASP A 97 -8.04 20.10 16.57
N PHE A 98 -9.36 19.91 16.64
CA PHE A 98 -10.33 20.87 16.11
C PHE A 98 -10.67 22.02 17.06
N ASP A 99 -10.16 22.02 18.29
CA ASP A 99 -10.36 23.13 19.24
C ASP A 99 -9.44 24.32 18.87
N HIS A 100 -8.37 24.06 18.12
CA HIS A 100 -7.45 25.05 17.59
C HIS A 100 -7.56 25.18 16.06
N PRO A 101 -8.51 26.01 15.56
CA PRO A 101 -8.76 26.14 14.13
C PRO A 101 -7.62 26.88 13.41
N ALA A 102 -7.12 26.31 12.31
CA ALA A 102 -6.36 27.03 11.29
C ALA A 102 -7.29 27.86 10.40
N ALA A 103 -8.46 27.31 10.08
CA ALA A 103 -9.45 27.97 9.25
C ALA A 103 -10.87 27.42 9.47
N THR A 104 -11.85 28.13 8.93
CA THR A 104 -13.26 27.72 8.93
C THR A 104 -13.87 27.77 7.54
N TRP A 105 -14.67 26.77 7.20
CA TRP A 105 -15.42 26.68 5.96
C TRP A 105 -16.90 26.92 6.26
N ARG A 106 -17.47 28.04 5.80
CA ARG A 106 -18.89 28.34 5.92
C ARG A 106 -19.55 28.29 4.55
N GLY A 107 -20.62 27.52 4.40
CA GLY A 107 -21.25 27.36 3.09
C GLY A 107 -22.55 26.59 3.09
N THR A 108 -23.06 26.35 1.90
CA THR A 108 -24.29 25.60 1.67
C THR A 108 -24.02 24.47 0.69
N GLN A 109 -24.38 23.26 1.10
CA GLN A 109 -24.40 22.08 0.24
C GLN A 109 -25.77 21.97 -0.43
N ASP A 110 -25.79 21.69 -1.72
CA ASP A 110 -26.99 21.33 -2.46
C ASP A 110 -26.72 20.15 -3.41
N LYS A 111 -27.74 19.78 -4.20
CA LYS A 111 -27.64 18.67 -5.15
C LYS A 111 -26.53 18.83 -6.20
N ASN A 112 -26.10 20.06 -6.48
CA ASN A 112 -25.12 20.37 -7.51
C ASN A 112 -23.69 20.50 -6.94
N GLY A 113 -23.55 20.81 -5.64
CA GLY A 113 -22.24 21.01 -5.06
C GLY A 113 -22.21 21.71 -3.70
N TYR A 114 -21.04 22.22 -3.35
CA TYR A 114 -20.78 22.95 -2.11
C TYR A 114 -20.14 24.31 -2.44
N ARG A 115 -20.74 25.40 -1.95
CA ARG A 115 -20.24 26.76 -2.18
C ARG A 115 -20.26 27.58 -0.90
N GLY A 116 -19.32 28.52 -0.78
CA GLY A 116 -19.20 29.31 0.44
C GLY A 116 -17.91 30.12 0.53
N GLN A 117 -17.51 30.36 1.78
CA GLN A 117 -16.32 31.11 2.15
C GLN A 117 -15.46 30.29 3.10
N TRP A 118 -14.18 30.23 2.78
CA TRP A 118 -13.11 29.81 3.69
C TRP A 118 -12.57 31.04 4.40
N THR A 119 -12.30 30.96 5.70
CA THR A 119 -11.75 32.06 6.51
C THR A 119 -10.55 31.58 7.31
N ASP A 120 -9.40 32.17 7.08
CA ASP A 120 -8.18 31.97 7.85
C ASP A 120 -8.38 32.47 9.30
N ALA A 121 -8.17 31.60 10.28
CA ALA A 121 -8.44 31.94 11.69
C ALA A 121 -7.44 32.99 12.25
N ARG A 122 -6.21 33.01 11.72
CA ARG A 122 -5.13 33.88 12.21
C ARG A 122 -5.21 35.30 11.64
N THR A 123 -5.59 35.43 10.39
CA THR A 123 -5.55 36.70 9.63
C THR A 123 -6.92 37.25 9.30
N GLY A 124 -7.98 36.43 9.42
CA GLY A 124 -9.33 36.78 8.97
C GLY A 124 -9.48 36.84 7.46
N LYS A 125 -8.45 36.46 6.69
CA LYS A 125 -8.50 36.47 5.22
C LYS A 125 -9.56 35.49 4.74
N THR A 126 -10.43 35.96 3.84
CA THR A 126 -11.48 35.14 3.23
C THR A 126 -11.14 34.72 1.81
N ARG A 127 -11.64 33.55 1.42
CA ARG A 127 -11.56 33.03 0.05
C ARG A 127 -12.89 32.39 -0.31
N SER A 128 -13.46 32.76 -1.45
CA SER A 128 -14.64 32.06 -1.95
C SER A 128 -14.26 30.68 -2.48
N PHE A 129 -15.19 29.73 -2.40
CA PHE A 129 -15.08 28.42 -3.04
C PHE A 129 -16.37 28.02 -3.73
N THR A 130 -16.23 27.24 -4.79
CA THR A 130 -17.35 26.59 -5.48
C THR A 130 -16.89 25.22 -5.96
N LEU A 131 -17.44 24.18 -5.35
CA LEU A 131 -17.08 22.79 -5.60
C LEU A 131 -18.27 22.07 -6.21
N ARG A 132 -18.07 21.41 -7.33
CA ARG A 132 -19.07 20.57 -7.97
C ARG A 132 -19.08 19.20 -7.31
N ARG A 133 -20.27 18.64 -7.08
CA ARG A 133 -20.42 17.24 -6.66
C ARG A 133 -19.95 16.30 -7.77
N ILE A 134 -19.05 15.37 -7.45
CA ILE A 134 -18.45 14.43 -8.41
C ILE A 134 -19.03 13.04 -8.24
N ALA A 135 -19.01 12.52 -7.01
CA ALA A 135 -19.40 11.15 -6.74
C ALA A 135 -19.90 11.00 -5.31
N GLU A 136 -20.46 9.84 -5.03
CA GLU A 136 -20.75 9.35 -3.69
C GLU A 136 -20.32 7.89 -3.62
N TYR A 137 -19.71 7.51 -2.52
CA TYR A 137 -19.22 6.16 -2.33
C TYR A 137 -19.24 5.78 -0.85
N ASP A 138 -19.19 4.49 -0.59
CA ASP A 138 -19.03 3.93 0.74
C ASP A 138 -17.54 3.73 1.02
N PRO A 139 -16.93 4.47 1.96
CA PRO A 139 -15.51 4.30 2.28
C PRO A 139 -15.22 2.94 2.94
N ASP A 140 -16.18 2.32 3.64
CA ASP A 140 -15.97 1.03 4.31
C ASP A 140 -15.94 -0.12 3.29
N ALA A 141 -16.65 0.03 2.17
CA ALA A 141 -16.65 -0.94 1.08
C ALA A 141 -15.29 -1.07 0.36
N VAL A 142 -14.38 -0.12 0.55
CA VAL A 142 -13.04 -0.12 -0.02
C VAL A 142 -11.93 -0.16 1.02
N ALA A 143 -12.28 -0.07 2.31
CA ALA A 143 -11.34 -0.03 3.40
C ALA A 143 -10.60 -1.37 3.57
N PRO A 144 -9.34 -1.35 4.05
CA PRO A 144 -8.63 -2.55 4.47
C PRO A 144 -9.43 -3.40 5.45
N GLY A 145 -9.29 -4.72 5.35
CA GLY A 145 -9.83 -5.63 6.36
C GLY A 145 -9.12 -5.44 7.71
N SER A 146 -9.69 -5.96 8.81
CA SER A 146 -9.14 -5.76 10.15
C SER A 146 -7.68 -6.23 10.29
N VAL A 147 -7.32 -7.34 9.65
CA VAL A 147 -5.93 -7.86 9.66
C VAL A 147 -4.99 -6.90 8.96
N GLU A 148 -5.32 -6.47 7.74
CA GLU A 148 -4.52 -5.51 6.96
C GLU A 148 -4.37 -4.18 7.70
N ALA A 149 -5.47 -3.63 8.23
CA ALA A 149 -5.46 -2.38 8.98
C ALA A 149 -4.58 -2.45 10.25
N ILE A 150 -4.62 -3.57 10.97
CA ILE A 150 -3.77 -3.79 12.16
C ILE A 150 -2.31 -3.92 11.75
N THR A 151 -2.02 -4.68 10.69
CA THR A 151 -0.66 -4.85 10.16
C THR A 151 -0.06 -3.51 9.75
N ASP A 152 -0.80 -2.69 8.99
CA ASP A 152 -0.36 -1.36 8.57
C ASP A 152 -0.04 -0.47 9.78
N ARG A 153 -0.91 -0.48 10.80
CA ARG A 153 -0.74 0.32 12.01
C ARG A 153 0.48 -0.12 12.83
N ILE A 154 0.70 -1.43 12.98
CA ILE A 154 1.83 -1.96 13.76
C ILE A 154 3.16 -1.72 13.04
N ALA A 155 3.23 -2.07 11.75
CA ALA A 155 4.48 -2.11 11.00
C ALA A 155 4.90 -0.75 10.44
N GLY A 156 3.95 0.05 9.94
CA GLY A 156 4.24 1.30 9.23
C GLY A 156 3.60 2.54 9.85
N GLY A 157 2.63 2.38 10.75
CA GLY A 157 1.86 3.48 11.35
C GLY A 157 0.59 3.80 10.58
N VAL A 158 0.67 4.03 9.27
CA VAL A 158 -0.49 4.26 8.38
C VAL A 158 -0.33 3.55 7.04
N GLY A 159 -1.46 3.09 6.48
CA GLY A 159 -1.56 2.49 5.14
C GLY A 159 -2.18 3.43 4.10
N SER A 160 -2.49 2.91 2.92
CA SER A 160 -3.14 3.66 1.83
C SER A 160 -4.59 4.04 2.13
N GLY A 161 -5.22 3.35 3.08
CA GLY A 161 -6.65 3.47 3.39
C GLY A 161 -7.56 2.79 2.36
N ILE A 162 -7.01 2.05 1.39
CA ILE A 162 -7.75 1.25 0.41
C ILE A 162 -7.17 -0.17 0.41
N ALA A 163 -8.02 -1.20 0.56
CA ALA A 163 -7.57 -2.58 0.58
C ALA A 163 -6.77 -2.96 -0.68
N ASN A 164 -5.71 -3.74 -0.52
CA ASN A 164 -4.79 -4.14 -1.62
C ASN A 164 -5.47 -4.86 -2.81
N GLY A 165 -6.65 -5.47 -2.60
CA GLY A 165 -7.42 -6.15 -3.66
C GLY A 165 -8.50 -5.30 -4.33
N VAL A 166 -8.69 -4.05 -3.91
CA VAL A 166 -9.73 -3.15 -4.43
C VAL A 166 -9.13 -2.22 -5.47
N ALA A 167 -9.80 -2.09 -6.62
CA ALA A 167 -9.33 -1.15 -7.65
C ALA A 167 -9.59 0.28 -7.19
N ILE A 168 -8.55 1.11 -7.30
CA ILE A 168 -8.64 2.55 -7.17
C ILE A 168 -9.15 3.07 -8.51
N ASP A 169 -10.46 3.35 -8.58
CA ASP A 169 -11.10 3.98 -9.74
C ASP A 169 -12.25 4.91 -9.32
N MET A 170 -12.81 5.64 -10.29
CA MET A 170 -13.90 6.59 -10.04
C MET A 170 -15.20 5.95 -9.54
N ARG A 171 -15.35 4.63 -9.65
CA ARG A 171 -16.54 3.89 -9.19
C ARG A 171 -16.39 3.47 -7.74
N GLN A 172 -15.24 2.94 -7.35
CA GLN A 172 -15.01 2.37 -6.03
C GLN A 172 -14.39 3.39 -5.07
N ALA A 173 -13.37 4.13 -5.52
CA ALA A 173 -12.58 5.04 -4.69
C ALA A 173 -12.38 6.41 -5.38
N PRO A 174 -13.46 7.18 -5.63
CA PRO A 174 -13.40 8.42 -6.40
C PRO A 174 -12.49 9.50 -5.77
N TYR A 175 -12.44 9.60 -4.44
CA TYR A 175 -11.55 10.56 -3.76
C TYR A 175 -10.07 10.24 -4.00
N ALA A 176 -9.68 8.98 -3.80
CA ALA A 176 -8.32 8.50 -4.03
C ALA A 176 -7.94 8.57 -5.53
N THR A 177 -8.88 8.25 -6.43
CA THR A 177 -8.65 8.37 -7.88
C THR A 177 -8.37 9.81 -8.29
N LEU A 178 -9.15 10.77 -7.81
CA LEU A 178 -8.92 12.19 -8.09
C LEU A 178 -7.61 12.72 -7.48
N LYS A 179 -7.07 12.04 -6.45
CA LYS A 179 -5.79 12.37 -5.83
C LYS A 179 -4.59 11.92 -6.67
N LEU A 180 -4.73 10.82 -7.43
CA LEU A 180 -3.60 10.12 -8.05
C LEU A 180 -3.60 10.20 -9.57
N ALA A 181 -4.78 10.20 -10.19
CA ALA A 181 -4.91 10.12 -11.64
C ALA A 181 -4.25 11.31 -12.34
N GLY A 182 -3.34 11.02 -13.26
CA GLY A 182 -2.66 12.02 -14.09
C GLY A 182 -1.49 12.75 -13.42
N HIS A 183 -1.08 12.37 -12.20
CA HIS A 183 0.04 13.01 -11.51
C HIS A 183 1.41 12.42 -11.88
N ALA A 184 1.49 11.10 -12.03
CA ALA A 184 2.74 10.45 -12.39
C ALA A 184 3.17 10.81 -13.83
N GLN A 185 4.46 11.06 -14.02
CA GLN A 185 5.06 11.44 -15.30
C GLN A 185 6.22 10.51 -15.66
N PRO A 186 6.47 10.24 -16.95
CA PRO A 186 7.63 9.44 -17.37
C PRO A 186 8.95 10.07 -16.90
N ALA A 187 9.83 9.25 -16.32
CA ALA A 187 11.12 9.66 -15.79
C ALA A 187 12.24 8.73 -16.28
N GLY A 188 13.35 9.31 -16.74
CA GLY A 188 14.52 8.56 -17.20
C GLY A 188 14.36 7.88 -18.58
N PRO A 189 15.36 7.07 -18.96
CA PRO A 189 15.38 6.40 -20.27
C PRO A 189 14.36 5.25 -20.36
N GLU A 190 14.03 4.85 -21.59
CA GLU A 190 13.43 3.54 -21.85
C GLU A 190 14.49 2.45 -21.69
N ILE A 191 14.13 1.36 -21.01
CA ILE A 191 15.00 0.24 -20.69
C ILE A 191 14.34 -1.05 -21.21
N GLY A 192 15.08 -1.83 -22.00
CA GLY A 192 14.60 -3.07 -22.59
C GLY A 192 15.32 -3.41 -23.88
N ASP A 193 14.66 -4.20 -24.73
CA ASP A 193 15.15 -4.60 -26.05
C ASP A 193 14.16 -4.22 -27.18
N GLY A 194 14.37 -4.77 -28.38
CA GLY A 194 13.51 -4.53 -29.53
C GLY A 194 12.06 -5.00 -29.35
N THR A 195 11.80 -5.93 -28.44
CA THR A 195 10.55 -6.66 -28.24
C THR A 195 9.76 -6.14 -27.04
N VAL A 196 10.44 -5.98 -25.90
CA VAL A 196 9.84 -5.53 -24.64
C VAL A 196 10.69 -4.45 -23.99
N ALA A 197 10.03 -3.42 -23.47
CA ALA A 197 10.69 -2.32 -22.78
C ALA A 197 9.76 -1.66 -21.75
N TYR A 198 10.37 -1.02 -20.76
CA TYR A 198 9.69 -0.20 -19.76
C TYR A 198 10.35 1.17 -19.63
N ARG A 199 9.63 2.10 -19.02
CA ARG A 199 10.17 3.35 -18.51
C ARG A 199 9.65 3.56 -17.09
N MET A 200 10.44 4.18 -16.24
CA MET A 200 9.97 4.56 -14.90
C MET A 200 9.04 5.77 -14.97
N TRP A 201 8.13 5.87 -14.02
CA TRP A 201 7.21 6.99 -13.85
C TRP A 201 7.30 7.50 -12.43
N ARG A 202 7.32 8.82 -12.25
CA ARG A 202 7.49 9.50 -10.96
C ARG A 202 6.26 10.35 -10.67
N ASP A 203 5.71 10.25 -9.47
CA ASP A 203 4.80 11.29 -8.94
C ASP A 203 5.67 12.39 -8.30
N PRO A 204 5.63 13.64 -8.78
CA PRO A 204 6.49 14.72 -8.28
C PRO A 204 6.15 15.18 -6.86
N ARG A 205 5.08 14.66 -6.24
CA ARG A 205 4.68 15.01 -4.87
C ARG A 205 5.28 14.06 -3.83
N THR A 206 5.55 12.83 -4.24
CA THR A 206 6.08 11.77 -3.38
C THR A 206 7.49 11.33 -3.79
N GLU A 207 7.96 11.76 -4.96
CA GLU A 207 9.20 11.32 -5.63
C GLU A 207 9.26 9.82 -5.98
N LEU A 208 8.25 9.05 -5.58
CA LEU A 208 8.18 7.61 -5.74
C LEU A 208 8.10 7.23 -7.21
N MET A 209 8.99 6.33 -7.61
CA MET A 209 9.10 5.82 -8.97
C MET A 209 8.51 4.43 -9.11
N TYR A 210 7.82 4.17 -10.22
CA TYR A 210 7.31 2.85 -10.56
C TYR A 210 7.33 2.62 -12.08
N PRO A 211 7.65 1.41 -12.57
CA PRO A 211 7.72 1.17 -14.01
C PRO A 211 6.34 1.18 -14.69
N ARG A 212 6.35 1.49 -15.98
CA ARG A 212 5.29 1.15 -16.95
C ARG A 212 5.96 0.54 -18.17
N LEU A 213 5.36 -0.49 -18.75
CA LEU A 213 5.75 -1.00 -20.06
C LEU A 213 5.54 0.10 -21.10
N SER A 214 6.57 0.36 -21.90
CA SER A 214 6.51 1.25 -23.06
C SER A 214 6.46 0.46 -24.37
N ARG A 215 6.79 -0.83 -24.33
CA ARG A 215 6.78 -1.71 -25.49
C ARG A 215 6.43 -3.15 -25.11
N HIS A 216 5.56 -3.76 -25.90
CA HIS A 216 5.23 -5.18 -25.84
C HIS A 216 4.65 -5.64 -27.18
N PRO A 217 4.85 -6.89 -27.64
CA PRO A 217 4.29 -7.38 -28.91
C PRO A 217 2.76 -7.39 -28.95
N ASP A 218 2.13 -7.62 -27.81
CA ASP A 218 0.68 -7.56 -27.62
C ASP A 218 0.29 -6.26 -26.88
N PRO A 219 -0.35 -5.28 -27.56
CA PRO A 219 -0.74 -4.02 -26.92
C PRO A 219 -1.86 -4.19 -25.88
N ALA A 220 -2.70 -5.22 -25.99
CA ALA A 220 -3.75 -5.49 -25.02
C ALA A 220 -3.18 -6.05 -23.72
N VAL A 221 -2.15 -6.91 -23.79
CA VAL A 221 -1.37 -7.31 -22.61
C VAL A 221 -0.72 -6.08 -21.98
N MET A 222 -0.04 -5.25 -22.77
CA MET A 222 0.64 -4.06 -22.27
C MET A 222 -0.31 -3.16 -21.47
N ALA A 223 -1.51 -2.91 -22.01
CA ALA A 223 -2.52 -2.10 -21.35
C ALA A 223 -3.00 -2.73 -20.04
N ARG A 224 -3.18 -4.06 -19.99
CA ARG A 224 -3.58 -4.74 -18.74
C ARG A 224 -2.49 -4.67 -17.67
N VAL A 225 -1.24 -4.93 -18.03
CA VAL A 225 -0.11 -4.85 -17.08
C VAL A 225 0.11 -3.42 -16.61
N ASN A 226 0.08 -2.43 -17.50
CA ASN A 226 0.24 -1.03 -17.11
C ASN A 226 -0.85 -0.56 -16.15
N ARG A 227 -2.08 -1.07 -16.25
CA ARG A 227 -3.09 -0.82 -15.23
C ARG A 227 -2.70 -1.40 -13.87
N LEU A 228 -2.20 -2.63 -13.80
CA LEU A 228 -1.79 -3.23 -12.52
C LEU A 228 -0.58 -2.50 -11.91
N LEU A 229 0.42 -2.16 -12.73
CA LEU A 229 1.57 -1.34 -12.31
C LEU A 229 1.14 0.03 -11.80
N GLU A 230 0.12 0.62 -12.41
CA GLU A 230 -0.45 1.89 -11.95
C GLU A 230 -1.20 1.78 -10.65
N GLN A 231 -2.00 0.73 -10.47
CA GLN A 231 -2.70 0.47 -9.21
C GLN A 231 -1.72 0.26 -8.05
N GLN A 232 -0.64 -0.50 -8.25
CA GLN A 232 0.39 -0.69 -7.24
C GLN A 232 1.10 0.64 -6.91
N HIS A 233 1.48 1.41 -7.92
CA HIS A 233 2.08 2.73 -7.72
C HIS A 233 1.13 3.68 -6.98
N TRP A 234 -0.16 3.64 -7.27
CA TRP A 234 -1.19 4.44 -6.60
C TRP A 234 -1.34 4.05 -5.13
N GLN A 235 -1.34 2.75 -4.80
CA GLN A 235 -1.39 2.29 -3.40
C GLN A 235 -0.21 2.85 -2.58
N MET A 236 1.01 2.77 -3.12
CA MET A 236 2.19 3.31 -2.44
C MET A 236 2.16 4.83 -2.30
N ASN A 237 1.72 5.56 -3.34
CA ASN A 237 1.56 7.02 -3.26
C ASN A 237 0.49 7.43 -2.24
N LEU A 238 -0.61 6.69 -2.12
CA LEU A 238 -1.61 6.94 -1.09
C LEU A 238 -1.04 6.75 0.30
N ALA A 239 -0.26 5.69 0.53
CA ALA A 239 0.39 5.46 1.81
C ALA A 239 1.39 6.58 2.15
N ALA A 240 2.20 7.03 1.18
CA ALA A 240 3.13 8.15 1.36
C ALA A 240 2.40 9.47 1.71
N LEU A 241 1.32 9.78 1.00
CA LEU A 241 0.53 10.99 1.25
C LEU A 241 -0.28 10.90 2.55
N ALA A 242 -0.74 9.71 2.92
CA ALA A 242 -1.37 9.46 4.22
C ALA A 242 -0.36 9.68 5.35
N CYS A 243 0.88 9.22 5.18
CA CYS A 243 1.99 9.49 6.08
C CYS A 243 2.21 10.98 6.28
N ALA A 244 2.28 11.75 5.19
CA ALA A 244 2.42 13.21 5.28
C ALA A 244 1.20 13.89 5.93
N SER A 245 0.02 13.27 5.86
CA SER A 245 -1.19 13.77 6.50
C SER A 245 -1.19 13.58 8.02
N THR A 246 -0.32 12.72 8.55
CA THR A 246 -0.14 12.54 10.01
C THR A 246 0.33 13.80 10.73
N ARG A 247 0.77 14.85 10.01
CA ARG A 247 1.06 16.18 10.59
C ARG A 247 -0.09 16.78 11.41
N TYR A 248 -1.31 16.28 11.20
CA TYR A 248 -2.50 16.70 11.93
C TYR A 248 -2.83 15.79 13.12
N THR A 249 -2.26 14.58 13.22
CA THR A 249 -2.65 13.56 14.21
C THR A 249 -1.49 13.01 15.04
N GLU A 250 -0.25 13.18 14.61
CA GLU A 250 0.93 12.65 15.30
C GLU A 250 1.95 13.75 15.62
N ASP A 251 2.60 13.67 16.79
CA ASP A 251 3.73 14.54 17.17
C ASP A 251 5.10 13.86 16.99
N GLY A 252 5.11 12.60 16.52
CA GLY A 252 6.32 11.80 16.36
C GLY A 252 7.25 12.28 15.25
N PRO A 253 8.51 11.78 15.19
CA PRO A 253 9.53 12.27 14.27
C PRO A 253 9.22 12.03 12.78
N ALA A 254 8.30 11.11 12.47
CA ALA A 254 7.84 10.86 11.11
C ALA A 254 6.64 11.73 10.70
N ALA A 255 6.03 12.47 11.64
CA ALA A 255 4.81 13.22 11.39
C ALA A 255 5.03 14.28 10.31
N GLY A 256 4.16 14.27 9.30
CA GLY A 256 4.25 15.23 8.19
C GLY A 256 5.30 14.92 7.12
N LEU A 257 6.05 13.84 7.27
CA LEU A 257 6.99 13.36 6.25
C LEU A 257 6.31 12.31 5.34
N LEU A 258 6.96 12.00 4.22
CA LEU A 258 6.56 10.90 3.34
C LEU A 258 6.94 9.53 3.91
N GLY A 259 7.47 9.45 5.14
CA GLY A 259 7.73 8.19 5.83
C GLY A 259 8.71 7.25 5.14
N GLY A 260 9.68 7.77 4.40
CA GLY A 260 10.67 6.96 3.67
C GLY A 260 10.19 6.43 2.33
N PHE A 261 8.96 6.73 1.90
CA PHE A 261 8.47 6.37 0.57
C PHE A 261 9.22 7.10 -0.57
N ASP A 262 9.84 8.24 -0.27
CA ASP A 262 10.74 8.97 -1.16
C ASP A 262 12.12 8.31 -1.33
N ASP A 263 12.49 7.40 -0.42
CA ASP A 263 13.70 6.56 -0.47
C ASP A 263 13.42 5.11 -0.89
N GLU A 264 12.16 4.77 -1.18
CA GLU A 264 11.69 3.44 -1.53
C GLU A 264 12.32 2.94 -2.84
N GLN A 265 12.82 1.70 -2.84
CA GLN A 265 13.51 1.12 -3.98
C GLN A 265 12.60 0.19 -4.77
N VAL A 266 12.06 0.71 -5.88
CA VAL A 266 11.34 -0.10 -6.88
C VAL A 266 12.27 -0.43 -8.04
N LYS A 267 12.74 -1.67 -8.08
CA LYS A 267 13.69 -2.15 -9.09
C LYS A 267 13.05 -3.17 -10.01
N VAL A 268 13.14 -2.97 -11.32
CA VAL A 268 12.87 -4.03 -12.29
C VAL A 268 14.06 -4.99 -12.29
N THR A 269 13.87 -6.18 -11.75
CA THR A 269 14.90 -7.22 -11.66
C THR A 269 14.91 -8.15 -12.86
N TRP A 270 13.79 -8.23 -13.59
CA TRP A 270 13.67 -9.08 -14.77
C TRP A 270 12.72 -8.53 -15.82
N LEU A 271 13.11 -8.64 -17.09
CA LEU A 271 12.23 -8.35 -18.22
C LEU A 271 12.45 -9.37 -19.35
N SER A 272 11.34 -9.97 -19.79
CA SER A 272 11.27 -10.86 -20.96
C SER A 272 9.90 -10.71 -21.64
N PRO A 273 9.66 -11.28 -22.82
CA PRO A 273 8.31 -11.32 -23.40
C PRO A 273 7.28 -12.10 -22.56
N ALA A 274 7.71 -12.88 -21.56
CA ALA A 274 6.81 -13.73 -20.76
C ALA A 274 6.57 -13.20 -19.34
N ALA A 275 7.53 -12.46 -18.78
CA ALA A 275 7.46 -11.99 -17.39
C ALA A 275 8.21 -10.67 -17.17
N LEU A 276 7.66 -9.86 -16.27
CA LEU A 276 8.26 -8.67 -15.68
C LEU A 276 8.39 -8.91 -14.17
N GLY A 277 9.62 -8.98 -13.66
CA GLY A 277 9.92 -9.08 -12.23
C GLY A 277 10.31 -7.72 -11.66
N ILE A 278 9.73 -7.37 -10.52
CA ILE A 278 10.01 -6.13 -9.77
C ILE A 278 10.28 -6.53 -8.32
N VAL A 279 11.19 -5.82 -7.67
CA VAL A 279 11.35 -5.83 -6.22
C VAL A 279 11.03 -4.45 -5.68
N GLU A 280 10.10 -4.41 -4.73
CA GLU A 280 9.80 -3.26 -3.87
C GLU A 280 10.51 -3.50 -2.53
N SER A 281 11.31 -2.54 -2.06
CA SER A 281 12.12 -2.73 -0.86
C SER A 281 12.54 -1.42 -0.25
N GLY A 282 12.54 -1.39 1.07
CA GLY A 282 12.86 -0.18 1.82
C GLY A 282 12.53 -0.32 3.28
N SER A 283 12.48 0.84 3.95
CA SER A 283 12.11 0.98 5.35
C SER A 283 11.16 2.15 5.46
N THR A 284 9.85 1.88 5.54
CA THR A 284 8.84 2.93 5.65
C THR A 284 8.38 3.09 7.11
N PHE A 285 8.15 4.34 7.55
CA PHE A 285 7.78 4.62 8.93
C PHE A 285 6.97 5.92 9.07
N CYS A 286 5.77 5.80 9.65
CA CYS A 286 4.80 6.88 9.84
C CYS A 286 4.29 6.97 11.28
N GLY A 287 5.10 6.57 12.28
CA GLY A 287 4.72 6.65 13.70
C GLY A 287 4.17 5.37 14.32
N GLY A 288 4.39 4.20 13.70
CA GLY A 288 4.09 2.88 14.29
C GLY A 288 5.07 2.46 15.40
N ALA A 289 5.01 1.19 15.81
CA ALA A 289 5.90 0.67 16.87
C ALA A 289 7.36 0.52 16.41
N HIS A 290 7.55 0.26 15.12
CA HIS A 290 8.84 0.13 14.46
C HIS A 290 8.68 0.50 12.98
N PRO A 291 9.78 0.71 12.23
CA PRO A 291 9.72 0.79 10.77
C PRO A 291 9.26 -0.52 10.12
N ASN A 292 8.68 -0.41 8.94
CA ASN A 292 8.35 -1.52 8.05
C ASN A 292 9.53 -1.78 7.10
N ASN A 293 10.53 -2.49 7.59
CA ASN A 293 11.59 -3.04 6.73
C ASN A 293 11.00 -4.14 5.87
N HIS A 294 11.11 -4.02 4.56
CA HIS A 294 10.47 -4.96 3.64
C HIS A 294 11.29 -5.25 2.39
N TYR A 295 11.01 -6.41 1.80
CA TYR A 295 11.57 -6.88 0.54
C TYR A 295 10.51 -7.73 -0.15
N HIS A 296 9.83 -7.15 -1.14
CA HIS A 296 8.64 -7.70 -1.77
C HIS A 296 8.89 -7.89 -3.26
N PRO A 297 9.28 -9.11 -3.70
CA PRO A 297 9.30 -9.43 -5.10
C PRO A 297 7.87 -9.61 -5.62
N VAL A 298 7.55 -8.94 -6.73
CA VAL A 298 6.29 -9.06 -7.46
C VAL A 298 6.60 -9.38 -8.92
N THR A 299 5.87 -10.33 -9.50
CA THR A 299 6.05 -10.73 -10.89
C THR A 299 4.75 -10.60 -11.67
N PHE A 300 4.82 -10.03 -12.86
CA PHE A 300 3.70 -9.88 -13.79
C PHE A 300 3.84 -10.87 -14.95
N ASP A 301 2.74 -11.54 -15.29
CA ASP A 301 2.61 -12.43 -16.45
C ASP A 301 2.37 -11.60 -17.72
N LEU A 302 3.38 -11.51 -18.58
CA LEU A 302 3.33 -10.80 -19.86
C LEU A 302 2.79 -11.66 -21.02
N LEU A 303 2.44 -12.92 -20.77
CA LEU A 303 1.67 -13.72 -21.72
C LEU A 303 0.16 -13.47 -21.59
N ARG A 304 -0.30 -13.01 -20.40
CA ARG A 304 -1.73 -12.84 -20.09
C ARG A 304 -2.12 -11.44 -19.69
N GLY A 305 -1.19 -10.66 -19.16
CA GLY A 305 -1.44 -9.33 -18.61
C GLY A 305 -2.11 -9.39 -17.24
N ALA A 306 -1.52 -10.13 -16.31
CA ALA A 306 -1.98 -10.30 -14.92
C ALA A 306 -0.78 -10.37 -13.96
N TYR A 307 -1.00 -10.41 -12.65
CA TYR A 307 0.02 -10.92 -11.72
C TYR A 307 0.34 -12.39 -12.05
N LEU A 308 1.60 -12.79 -11.92
CA LEU A 308 2.02 -14.15 -12.20
C LEU A 308 1.52 -15.08 -11.10
N ASP A 309 0.63 -16.00 -11.49
CA ASP A 309 0.32 -17.17 -10.69
C ASP A 309 1.46 -18.19 -10.82
N TRP A 310 2.23 -18.37 -9.74
CA TRP A 310 3.37 -19.28 -9.71
C TRP A 310 3.00 -20.75 -9.99
N ASN A 311 1.73 -21.16 -9.78
CA ASN A 311 1.25 -22.48 -10.20
C ASN A 311 1.19 -22.68 -11.72
N ARG A 312 1.43 -21.64 -12.51
CA ARG A 312 1.66 -21.75 -13.96
C ARG A 312 3.10 -22.12 -14.31
N VAL A 313 4.03 -21.92 -13.37
CA VAL A 313 5.46 -22.14 -13.59
C VAL A 313 5.90 -23.43 -12.90
N ILE A 314 5.71 -23.49 -11.58
CA ILE A 314 6.11 -24.61 -10.71
C ILE A 314 4.93 -25.04 -9.85
N ASP A 315 5.02 -26.21 -9.22
CA ASP A 315 4.04 -26.68 -8.25
C ASP A 315 4.16 -25.88 -6.95
N ALA A 316 3.71 -24.62 -6.94
CA ALA A 316 3.98 -23.67 -5.88
C ALA A 316 3.02 -23.84 -4.69
N THR A 317 1.72 -23.83 -4.93
CA THR A 317 0.71 -23.85 -3.86
C THR A 317 -0.35 -24.92 -4.09
N THR A 318 -0.97 -25.33 -3.00
CA THR A 318 -2.13 -26.24 -2.94
C THR A 318 -3.25 -25.56 -2.15
N ALA A 319 -4.49 -26.01 -2.33
CA ALA A 319 -5.57 -25.62 -1.42
C ALA A 319 -5.23 -26.06 0.02
N GLY A 320 -5.22 -25.11 0.95
CA GLY A 320 -5.03 -25.38 2.38
C GLY A 320 -6.31 -25.84 3.06
N LYS A 321 -6.19 -26.16 4.35
CA LYS A 321 -7.28 -26.75 5.15
C LYS A 321 -8.49 -25.83 5.33
N ASP A 322 -8.26 -24.52 5.30
CA ASP A 322 -9.29 -23.48 5.51
C ASP A 322 -9.60 -22.69 4.23
N GLY A 323 -9.12 -23.17 3.08
CA GLY A 323 -9.26 -22.48 1.78
C GLY A 323 -8.08 -21.56 1.44
N ASP A 324 -7.23 -21.22 2.43
CA ASP A 324 -6.02 -20.43 2.19
C ASP A 324 -4.97 -21.22 1.40
N PRO A 325 -4.25 -20.59 0.44
CA PRO A 325 -3.20 -21.28 -0.30
C PRO A 325 -2.05 -21.71 0.62
N GLY A 326 -1.81 -23.01 0.73
CA GLY A 326 -0.62 -23.56 1.39
C GLY A 326 0.49 -23.85 0.38
N THR A 327 1.75 -23.90 0.82
CA THR A 327 2.85 -24.35 -0.04
C THR A 327 2.67 -25.83 -0.41
N SER A 328 2.89 -26.17 -1.68
CA SER A 328 2.65 -27.55 -2.16
C SER A 328 3.62 -28.56 -1.51
N PRO A 329 3.21 -29.82 -1.31
CA PRO A 329 4.12 -30.86 -0.79
C PRO A 329 5.34 -31.11 -1.70
N ALA A 330 5.18 -30.93 -3.01
CA ALA A 330 6.26 -31.08 -3.98
C ALA A 330 7.32 -29.98 -3.79
N LEU A 331 6.88 -28.74 -3.57
CA LEU A 331 7.75 -27.61 -3.31
C LEU A 331 8.42 -27.69 -1.93
N VAL A 332 7.69 -28.07 -0.89
CA VAL A 332 8.27 -28.32 0.44
C VAL A 332 9.39 -29.36 0.33
N SER A 333 9.11 -30.50 -0.29
CA SER A 333 10.11 -31.56 -0.49
C SER A 333 11.31 -31.09 -1.31
N PHE A 334 11.08 -30.20 -2.28
CA PHE A 334 12.13 -29.61 -3.10
C PHE A 334 13.03 -28.68 -2.30
N ILE A 335 12.45 -27.77 -1.52
CA ILE A 335 13.18 -26.83 -0.64
C ILE A 335 13.98 -27.59 0.42
N THR A 336 13.40 -28.61 1.07
CA THR A 336 14.12 -29.44 2.04
C THR A 336 15.36 -30.06 1.42
N ARG A 337 15.25 -30.66 0.22
CA ARG A 337 16.42 -31.22 -0.48
C ARG A 337 17.46 -30.17 -0.87
N LEU A 338 17.05 -28.96 -1.18
CA LEU A 338 17.99 -27.86 -1.47
C LEU A 338 18.75 -27.46 -0.20
N ARG A 339 18.04 -27.31 0.93
CA ARG A 339 18.63 -27.00 2.24
C ARG A 339 19.61 -28.09 2.69
N ASP A 340 19.21 -29.35 2.57
CA ASP A 340 20.05 -30.51 2.93
C ASP A 340 21.30 -30.65 2.05
N LYS A 341 21.27 -30.11 0.83
CA LYS A 341 22.43 -30.07 -0.08
C LYS A 341 23.32 -28.85 0.11
N ALA A 342 22.77 -27.75 0.64
CA ALA A 342 23.51 -26.52 0.90
C ALA A 342 24.45 -26.63 2.12
N THR A 343 24.24 -27.62 2.99
CA THR A 343 25.06 -27.88 4.18
C THR A 343 26.39 -28.57 3.86
N HIS A 344 27.36 -27.83 3.30
CA HIS A 344 28.82 -28.00 3.53
C HIS A 344 29.60 -26.66 3.44
N GLY A 345 28.93 -25.51 3.48
CA GLY A 345 29.56 -24.20 3.58
C GLY A 345 29.26 -23.54 4.93
N ARG A 346 30.09 -23.81 5.95
CA ARG A 346 30.08 -23.09 7.23
C ARG A 346 30.15 -21.57 6.99
N GLN A 347 29.28 -20.79 7.61
CA GLN A 347 29.67 -19.47 8.12
C GLN A 347 29.66 -19.52 9.65
N VAL A 348 30.80 -19.13 10.22
CA VAL A 348 31.05 -19.07 11.67
C VAL A 348 30.44 -17.77 12.18
N THR A 349 29.60 -17.86 13.20
CA THR A 349 29.44 -16.77 14.16
C THR A 349 30.12 -17.16 15.47
N ASP A 350 30.56 -16.14 16.17
CA ASP A 350 31.52 -16.01 17.25
C ASP A 350 31.09 -16.61 18.60
N GLY A 351 30.52 -17.82 18.56
CA GLY A 351 30.30 -18.66 19.74
C GLY A 351 29.09 -18.25 20.59
N GLU A 352 28.38 -19.28 21.07
CA GLU A 352 27.15 -19.23 21.89
C GLU A 352 25.85 -18.93 21.10
N GLY A 353 25.29 -19.96 20.43
CA GLY A 353 23.91 -19.98 19.95
C GLY A 353 23.68 -20.76 18.65
N GLU A 354 22.60 -21.55 18.57
CA GLU A 354 22.06 -22.04 17.30
C GLU A 354 21.33 -20.87 16.61
N TRP A 355 21.93 -20.28 15.58
CA TRP A 355 21.27 -19.23 14.79
C TRP A 355 20.32 -19.88 13.77
N LEU A 356 19.09 -19.36 13.68
CA LEU A 356 18.13 -19.72 12.65
C LEU A 356 18.72 -19.36 11.27
N SER A 357 18.88 -20.34 10.38
CA SER A 357 19.17 -20.00 8.98
C SER A 357 17.96 -19.27 8.42
N CYS A 358 18.17 -18.20 7.67
CA CYS A 358 17.04 -17.46 7.08
C CYS A 358 16.22 -18.33 6.09
N ALA A 359 16.76 -19.44 5.61
CA ALA A 359 16.01 -20.44 4.84
C ALA A 359 15.11 -21.35 5.72
N ASP A 360 15.25 -21.32 7.04
CA ASP A 360 14.46 -22.12 7.99
C ASP A 360 13.05 -21.58 8.17
N VAL A 361 12.82 -20.30 7.86
CA VAL A 361 11.50 -19.67 7.87
C VAL A 361 10.67 -20.01 6.63
N PHE A 362 11.24 -20.78 5.70
CA PHE A 362 10.47 -21.40 4.62
C PHE A 362 9.65 -22.58 5.16
N PRO A 363 8.41 -22.75 4.68
CA PRO A 363 7.82 -22.03 3.55
C PRO A 363 6.93 -20.84 3.94
N GLU A 364 6.83 -20.48 5.22
CA GLU A 364 5.86 -19.48 5.71
C GLU A 364 6.04 -18.11 5.04
N TYR A 365 7.29 -17.66 4.89
CA TYR A 365 7.64 -16.35 4.30
C TYR A 365 8.18 -16.48 2.86
N LEU A 366 7.88 -17.58 2.18
CA LEU A 366 8.43 -17.86 0.86
C LEU A 366 7.76 -17.00 -0.21
N ALA A 367 8.58 -16.26 -0.94
CA ALA A 367 8.26 -15.66 -2.23
C ALA A 367 9.29 -16.10 -3.29
N PHE A 368 9.04 -15.70 -4.54
CA PHE A 368 9.89 -16.04 -5.66
C PHE A 368 10.28 -14.79 -6.44
N GLU A 369 11.53 -14.76 -6.89
CA GLU A 369 12.08 -13.65 -7.66
C GLU A 369 12.80 -14.15 -8.89
N LEU A 370 12.57 -13.45 -10.01
CA LEU A 370 13.40 -13.53 -11.20
C LEU A 370 14.39 -12.37 -11.11
N ASP A 371 15.66 -12.65 -10.86
CA ASP A 371 16.72 -11.65 -10.59
C ASP A 371 17.96 -11.82 -11.48
N ALA A 372 18.19 -13.02 -12.03
CA ALA A 372 19.28 -13.28 -12.96
C ALA A 372 18.92 -14.33 -14.02
N PRO A 373 19.58 -14.29 -15.19
CA PRO A 373 19.33 -15.26 -16.24
C PRO A 373 19.58 -16.70 -15.79
N GLY A 374 18.61 -17.57 -16.06
CA GLY A 374 18.76 -19.02 -15.85
C GLY A 374 18.56 -19.49 -14.41
N LYS A 375 18.12 -18.62 -13.48
CA LYS A 375 17.82 -19.01 -12.09
C LYS A 375 16.51 -18.38 -11.58
N LEU A 376 15.91 -19.07 -10.61
CA LEU A 376 14.80 -18.60 -9.79
C LEU A 376 15.31 -18.48 -8.36
N SER A 377 15.14 -17.31 -7.73
CA SER A 377 15.50 -17.11 -6.34
C SER A 377 14.30 -17.35 -5.43
N PHE A 378 14.54 -18.08 -4.35
CA PHE A 378 13.59 -18.32 -3.27
C PHE A 378 13.89 -17.29 -2.19
N VAL A 379 12.91 -16.44 -1.90
CA VAL A 379 13.07 -15.19 -1.19
C VAL A 379 12.27 -15.26 0.10
N VAL A 380 12.82 -14.71 1.19
CA VAL A 380 12.04 -14.41 2.39
C VAL A 380 11.44 -13.02 2.22
N SER A 381 10.11 -12.96 2.29
CA SER A 381 9.31 -11.74 2.10
C SER A 381 8.26 -11.64 3.21
N GLY A 382 8.01 -10.42 3.70
CA GLY A 382 6.96 -10.16 4.69
C GLY A 382 7.22 -10.74 6.09
N ILE A 383 8.47 -11.07 6.41
CA ILE A 383 8.83 -11.50 7.77
C ILE A 383 8.75 -10.33 8.75
N GLY A 384 8.29 -10.59 9.97
CA GLY A 384 8.15 -9.56 11.00
C GLY A 384 9.47 -8.86 11.34
N HIS A 385 9.37 -7.65 11.88
CA HIS A 385 10.50 -6.76 12.15
C HIS A 385 11.67 -7.41 12.91
N ALA A 386 11.39 -8.34 13.82
CA ALA A 386 12.39 -9.04 14.63
C ALA A 386 13.36 -9.91 13.81
N ALA A 387 12.97 -10.32 12.60
CA ALA A 387 13.78 -11.12 11.70
C ALA A 387 13.98 -10.45 10.33
N GLY A 388 13.89 -9.12 10.27
CA GLY A 388 14.06 -8.34 9.04
C GLY A 388 15.42 -8.55 8.35
N ALA A 389 16.46 -8.96 9.08
CA ALA A 389 17.76 -9.33 8.51
C ALA A 389 17.69 -10.53 7.55
N CYS A 390 16.62 -11.33 7.62
CA CYS A 390 16.38 -12.45 6.72
C CYS A 390 15.69 -12.08 5.42
N LEU A 391 15.21 -10.84 5.24
CA LEU A 391 14.54 -10.43 4.01
C LEU A 391 15.46 -10.56 2.80
N GLY A 392 14.91 -11.01 1.67
CA GLY A 392 15.64 -11.17 0.41
C GLY A 392 15.97 -12.61 0.02
N PRO A 393 16.73 -12.80 -1.08
CA PRO A 393 17.08 -14.12 -1.61
C PRO A 393 17.85 -14.98 -0.62
N GLN A 394 17.36 -16.20 -0.39
CA GLN A 394 18.01 -17.19 0.50
C GLN A 394 18.53 -18.42 -0.25
N LEU A 395 17.85 -18.85 -1.31
CA LEU A 395 18.27 -19.99 -2.12
C LEU A 395 18.11 -19.68 -3.61
N ASP A 396 19.19 -19.84 -4.36
CA ASP A 396 19.19 -19.72 -5.82
C ASP A 396 19.05 -21.08 -6.48
N VAL A 397 18.09 -21.20 -7.41
CA VAL A 397 17.80 -22.45 -8.09
C VAL A 397 17.93 -22.29 -9.60
N PRO A 398 18.90 -22.96 -10.26
CA PRO A 398 18.98 -22.97 -11.71
C PRO A 398 17.68 -23.49 -12.32
N PHE A 399 17.21 -22.90 -13.42
CA PHE A 399 15.96 -23.31 -14.08
C PHE A 399 15.93 -24.80 -14.44
N ALA A 400 17.07 -25.38 -14.83
CA ALA A 400 17.17 -26.80 -15.12
C ALA A 400 16.87 -27.68 -13.88
N ALA A 401 17.19 -27.20 -12.67
CA ALA A 401 16.93 -27.91 -11.42
C ALA A 401 15.46 -27.88 -11.01
N LEU A 402 14.63 -26.99 -11.59
CA LEU A 402 13.19 -26.93 -11.32
C LEU A 402 12.40 -28.06 -11.97
N ALA A 403 13.00 -28.85 -12.87
CA ALA A 403 12.34 -29.94 -13.59
C ALA A 403 11.43 -30.85 -12.73
N PRO A 404 11.80 -31.25 -11.49
CA PRO A 404 10.95 -32.10 -10.66
C PRO A 404 9.64 -31.45 -10.18
N ILE A 405 9.55 -30.12 -10.20
CA ILE A 405 8.37 -29.36 -9.76
C ILE A 405 7.79 -28.50 -10.87
N LEU A 406 8.30 -28.59 -12.10
CA LEU A 406 7.88 -27.76 -13.21
C LEU A 406 6.47 -28.15 -13.68
N LYS A 407 5.58 -27.17 -13.85
CA LYS A 407 4.23 -27.39 -14.38
C LYS A 407 4.23 -27.39 -15.90
N PRO A 408 3.24 -28.04 -16.55
CA PRO A 408 3.08 -27.97 -18.01
C PRO A 408 3.03 -26.52 -18.52
N GLY A 409 3.92 -26.18 -19.44
CA GLY A 409 4.04 -24.82 -19.99
C GLY A 409 4.83 -23.83 -19.14
N GLY A 410 5.29 -24.23 -17.94
CA GLY A 410 6.06 -23.37 -17.04
C GLY A 410 7.40 -22.92 -17.61
N SER A 411 8.03 -23.75 -18.46
CA SER A 411 9.27 -23.40 -19.16
C SER A 411 9.17 -22.14 -20.03
N ARG A 412 7.96 -21.71 -20.41
CA ARG A 412 7.73 -20.47 -21.17
C ARG A 412 8.14 -19.21 -20.40
N TYR A 413 8.17 -19.27 -19.07
CA TYR A 413 8.59 -18.16 -18.21
C TYR A 413 10.08 -18.24 -17.86
N LEU A 414 10.68 -19.42 -18.01
CA LEU A 414 12.08 -19.71 -17.69
C LEU A 414 13.00 -19.46 -18.89
N VAL A 415 12.79 -18.35 -19.60
CA VAL A 415 13.55 -17.97 -20.79
C VAL A 415 14.76 -17.10 -20.42
N SER A 416 15.70 -16.91 -21.33
CA SER A 416 16.71 -15.86 -21.17
C SER A 416 16.06 -14.50 -21.40
N GLY A 417 15.92 -13.69 -20.34
CA GLY A 417 15.47 -12.31 -20.39
C GLY A 417 16.64 -11.33 -20.51
N VAL A 418 16.32 -10.04 -20.56
CA VAL A 418 17.30 -8.98 -20.54
C VAL A 418 17.81 -8.82 -19.11
N LYS A 419 19.12 -9.01 -18.89
CA LYS A 419 19.74 -8.63 -17.61
C LYS A 419 19.77 -7.10 -17.53
N LEU A 420 19.00 -6.56 -16.60
CA LEU A 420 19.00 -5.13 -16.28
C LEU A 420 20.18 -4.87 -15.33
N LYS A 421 20.98 -3.85 -15.64
CA LYS A 421 22.17 -3.50 -14.85
C LYS A 421 21.81 -2.66 -13.65
#